data_AF-A0A0T5ZW30-F1
#
_entry.id   AF-A0A0T5ZW30-F1
#
_cell.length_a   1.000
_cell.length_b   1.000
_cell.length_c   1.000
_cell.angle_alpha   90.00
_cell.angle_beta   90.00
_cell.angle_gamma   90.00
#
_symmetry.space_group_name_H-M   'P 1'
#
loop_
_entity.id
_entity.type
_entity.pdbx_description
1 polymer ?
#
loop_
_entity_poly.entity_id
_entity_poly.type
_entity_poly.pdbx_seq_one_letter_code
_entity_poly.pdbx_strand_id
1 'polypeptide(L)'
;MTSLSIRPLALTDREELAALVEANLPALEGGLSILERRFPAGQVPVDLVAVDARERLVLLILGSGSNPAMLLQSLEAYAWCRENGALLGRLLPGASIDPAAPPRLFLLAPRFSDSLRRTARYLGPLSPVLVECRCLEVNGERGICFEPVEGDVEAAAPPEPIPPEPAEAPGDGARDRVKQLVSHLERLSFRGTFR
;
A
#
# COMPACT_ATOMS: atom_id res chain seq x y z
N MET A 1 37.32 23.35 6.20
CA MET A 1 36.42 22.20 6.04
C MET A 1 35.09 22.61 6.65
N THR A 2 34.09 22.92 5.83
CA THR A 2 32.76 23.30 6.31
C THR A 2 32.09 22.06 6.89
N SER A 3 31.65 22.11 8.15
CA SER A 3 30.97 20.99 8.80
C SER A 3 29.61 20.76 8.15
N LEU A 4 29.35 19.54 7.66
CA LEU A 4 28.04 19.12 7.16
C LEU A 4 27.10 18.92 8.36
N SER A 5 25.99 19.65 8.43
CA SER A 5 24.95 19.41 9.43
C SER A 5 23.78 18.66 8.77
N ILE A 6 23.40 17.53 9.37
CA ILE A 6 22.24 16.74 8.94
C ILE A 6 21.36 16.52 10.16
N ARG A 7 20.08 16.83 10.05
CA ARG A 7 19.10 16.58 11.11
C ARG A 7 17.81 15.94 10.56
N PRO A 8 17.20 14.98 11.26
CA PRO A 8 15.88 14.46 10.88
C PRO A 8 14.82 15.56 10.90
N LEU A 9 13.91 15.54 9.93
CA LEU A 9 12.76 16.44 9.84
C LEU A 9 11.48 15.62 9.96
N ALA A 10 10.67 15.88 10.99
CA ALA A 10 9.37 15.25 11.14
C ALA A 10 8.31 16.06 10.38
N LEU A 11 8.02 15.68 9.13
CA LEU A 11 6.91 16.24 8.38
C LEU A 11 5.63 15.47 8.70
N THR A 12 4.66 16.16 9.31
CA THR A 12 3.31 15.62 9.57
C THR A 12 2.29 16.09 8.55
N ASP A 13 2.59 17.18 7.82
CA ASP A 13 1.72 17.70 6.78
C ASP A 13 1.92 16.93 5.47
N ARG A 14 0.81 16.45 4.92
CA ARG A 14 0.78 15.61 3.72
C ARG A 14 1.12 16.40 2.46
N GLU A 15 0.75 17.67 2.39
CA GLU A 15 1.07 18.53 1.24
C GLU A 15 2.54 18.95 1.21
N GLU A 16 3.12 19.22 2.39
CA GLU A 16 4.56 19.45 2.52
C GLU A 16 5.35 18.21 2.11
N LEU A 17 4.91 17.02 2.51
CA LEU A 17 5.52 15.76 2.05
C LEU A 17 5.38 15.58 0.54
N ALA A 18 4.21 15.85 -0.03
CA ALA A 18 3.97 15.76 -1.48
C ALA A 18 4.88 16.72 -2.26
N ALA A 19 5.02 17.96 -1.80
CA ALA A 19 5.91 18.95 -2.40
C ALA A 19 7.37 18.52 -2.33
N LEU A 20 7.79 17.92 -1.21
CA LEU A 20 9.16 17.44 -1.04
C LEU A 20 9.46 16.21 -1.93
N VAL A 21 8.50 15.29 -2.06
CA VAL A 21 8.60 14.15 -2.98
C VAL A 21 8.70 14.62 -4.43
N GLU A 22 7.83 15.55 -4.84
CA GLU A 22 7.85 16.14 -6.18
C GLU A 22 9.19 16.83 -6.48
N ALA A 23 9.70 17.65 -5.56
CA ALA A 23 10.98 18.33 -5.73
C ALA A 23 12.18 17.36 -5.86
N ASN A 24 12.05 16.13 -5.37
CA ASN A 24 13.09 15.11 -5.38
C ASN A 24 12.69 13.88 -6.22
N LEU A 25 11.71 14.02 -7.11
CA LEU A 25 11.17 12.90 -7.89
C LEU A 25 12.23 12.09 -8.65
N PRO A 26 13.28 12.69 -9.26
CA PRO A 26 14.33 11.92 -9.92
C PRO A 26 15.12 10.99 -8.98
N ALA A 27 15.15 11.27 -7.67
CA ALA A 27 15.79 10.42 -6.67
C ALA A 27 14.89 9.23 -6.26
N LEU A 28 13.58 9.33 -6.46
CA LEU A 28 12.65 8.20 -6.30
C LEU A 28 12.80 7.21 -7.45
N GLU A 29 12.71 7.71 -8.69
CA GLU A 29 13.00 6.95 -9.90
C GLU A 29 13.33 7.92 -11.05
N GLY A 30 14.42 7.64 -11.77
CA GLY A 30 14.84 8.43 -12.91
C GLY A 30 13.84 8.35 -14.08
N GLY A 31 13.52 9.51 -14.66
CA GLY A 31 12.61 9.59 -15.80
C GLY A 31 11.13 9.70 -15.43
N LEU A 32 10.79 9.84 -14.15
CA LEU A 32 9.46 10.27 -13.73
C LEU A 32 9.26 11.77 -13.98
N SER A 33 8.07 12.15 -14.43
CA SER A 33 7.62 13.54 -14.51
C SER A 33 6.21 13.71 -13.95
N ILE A 34 6.01 14.71 -13.07
CA ILE A 34 4.69 15.01 -12.49
C ILE A 34 3.72 15.50 -13.57
N LEU A 35 2.49 15.00 -13.49
CA LEU A 35 1.35 15.44 -14.28
C LEU A 35 0.38 16.27 -13.45
N GLU A 36 0.05 15.80 -12.25
CA GLU A 36 -0.99 16.42 -11.43
C GLU A 36 -0.80 16.13 -9.94
N ARG A 37 -1.26 17.04 -9.08
CA ARG A 37 -1.33 16.87 -7.63
C ARG A 37 -2.78 16.67 -7.20
N ARG A 38 -3.00 15.83 -6.20
CA ARG A 38 -4.34 15.53 -5.65
C ARG A 38 -5.35 15.12 -6.73
N PHE A 39 -4.93 14.27 -7.64
CA PHE A 39 -5.80 13.80 -8.71
C PHE A 39 -6.95 12.94 -8.16
N PRO A 40 -8.22 13.26 -8.47
CA PRO A 40 -9.36 12.48 -8.00
C PRO A 40 -9.60 11.27 -8.89
N ALA A 41 -9.07 10.11 -8.51
CA ALA A 41 -9.37 8.84 -9.17
C ALA A 41 -10.69 8.28 -8.63
N GLY A 42 -11.80 8.72 -9.22
CA GLY A 42 -13.14 8.37 -8.75
C GLY A 42 -13.44 9.02 -7.39
N GLN A 43 -13.51 8.22 -6.33
CA GLN A 43 -13.74 8.71 -4.96
C GLN A 43 -12.46 8.74 -4.10
N VAL A 44 -11.33 8.27 -4.64
CA VAL A 44 -10.06 8.25 -3.91
C VAL A 44 -9.08 9.28 -4.47
N PRO A 45 -8.44 10.08 -3.61
CA PRO A 45 -7.40 11.00 -4.06
C PRO A 45 -6.10 10.23 -4.32
N VAL A 46 -5.36 10.63 -5.35
CA VAL A 46 -3.96 10.25 -5.58
C VAL A 46 -3.11 11.49 -5.32
N ASP A 47 -2.09 11.38 -4.46
CA ASP A 47 -1.34 12.57 -4.02
C ASP A 47 -0.55 13.19 -5.17
N LEU A 48 0.17 12.35 -5.92
CA LEU A 48 0.89 12.76 -7.12
C LEU A 48 0.62 11.75 -8.22
N VAL A 49 0.27 12.26 -9.40
CA VAL A 49 0.24 11.47 -10.63
C VAL A 49 1.44 11.89 -11.46
N ALA A 50 2.18 10.89 -11.93
CA ALA A 50 3.33 11.07 -12.78
C ALA A 50 3.23 10.15 -14.01
N VAL A 51 4.16 10.33 -14.92
CA VAL A 51 4.41 9.40 -16.02
C VAL A 51 5.88 8.96 -15.97
N ASP A 52 6.14 7.69 -16.29
CA ASP A 52 7.50 7.19 -16.43
C ASP A 52 8.07 7.39 -17.84
N ALA A 53 9.36 7.10 -18.03
CA ALA A 53 10.04 7.23 -19.32
C ALA A 53 9.46 6.34 -20.44
N ARG A 54 8.52 5.45 -20.13
CA ARG A 54 7.80 4.60 -21.09
C ARG A 54 6.34 5.03 -21.26
N GLU A 55 6.01 6.26 -20.88
CA GLU A 55 4.66 6.81 -21.02
C GLU A 55 3.60 6.07 -20.17
N ARG A 56 4.03 5.32 -19.15
CA ARG A 56 3.10 4.63 -18.25
C ARG A 56 2.74 5.53 -17.08
N LEU A 57 1.45 5.56 -16.75
CA LEU A 57 0.94 6.28 -15.60
C LEU A 57 1.55 5.73 -14.30
N VAL A 58 1.97 6.62 -13.41
CA VAL A 58 2.49 6.30 -12.08
C VAL A 58 1.66 7.02 -11.05
N LEU A 59 1.11 6.27 -10.09
CA LEU A 59 0.28 6.79 -9.01
C LEU A 59 1.10 6.71 -7.72
N LEU A 60 1.38 7.85 -7.11
CA LEU A 60 2.10 7.96 -5.86
C LEU A 60 1.10 8.31 -4.76
N ILE A 61 1.00 7.45 -3.75
CA ILE A 61 0.13 7.65 -2.59
C ILE A 61 1.01 7.75 -1.35
N LEU A 62 0.83 8.85 -0.62
CA LEU A 62 1.53 9.22 0.60
C LEU A 62 0.66 8.87 1.81
N GLY A 63 1.28 8.59 2.95
CA GLY A 63 0.51 8.38 4.18
C GLY A 63 1.25 7.58 5.24
N SER A 64 0.48 7.02 6.17
CA SER A 64 1.03 6.21 7.26
C SER A 64 1.10 4.74 6.83
N GLY A 65 2.30 4.14 6.88
CA GLY A 65 2.48 2.73 6.57
C GLY A 65 1.93 1.76 7.64
N SER A 66 1.37 2.30 8.72
CA SER A 66 0.52 1.55 9.65
C SER A 66 -0.97 1.56 9.27
N ASN A 67 -1.40 2.38 8.30
CA ASN A 67 -2.78 2.47 7.85
C ASN A 67 -3.03 1.53 6.66
N PRO A 68 -3.70 0.38 6.83
CA PRO A 68 -3.96 -0.55 5.74
C PRO A 68 -4.90 0.01 4.67
N ALA A 69 -5.68 1.06 4.98
CA ALA A 69 -6.58 1.69 4.01
C ALA A 69 -5.81 2.27 2.81
N MET A 70 -4.53 2.60 2.97
CA MET A 70 -3.67 3.06 1.87
C MET A 70 -3.53 2.00 0.76
N LEU A 71 -3.46 0.70 1.11
CA LEU A 71 -3.42 -0.36 0.11
C LEU A 71 -4.73 -0.40 -0.68
N LEU A 72 -5.87 -0.36 0.01
CA LEU A 72 -7.18 -0.36 -0.63
C LEU A 72 -7.35 0.87 -1.54
N GLN A 73 -7.00 2.05 -1.04
CA GLN A 73 -7.00 3.30 -1.81
C GLN A 73 -6.18 3.18 -3.10
N SER A 74 -5.00 2.54 -3.04
CA SER A 74 -4.16 2.34 -4.22
C SER A 74 -4.78 1.42 -5.26
N LEU A 75 -5.49 0.37 -4.82
CA LEU A 75 -6.18 -0.56 -5.70
C LEU A 75 -7.42 0.08 -6.32
N GLU A 76 -8.17 0.88 -5.57
CA GLU A 76 -9.30 1.66 -6.10
C GLU A 76 -8.85 2.66 -7.16
N ALA A 77 -7.75 3.40 -6.89
CA ALA A 77 -7.18 4.34 -7.85
C ALA A 77 -6.67 3.64 -9.11
N TYR A 78 -6.01 2.48 -8.95
CA TYR A 78 -5.58 1.64 -10.06
C TYR A 78 -6.77 1.19 -10.91
N ALA A 79 -7.81 0.64 -10.29
CA ALA A 79 -8.99 0.14 -10.99
C ALA A 79 -9.68 1.26 -11.78
N TRP A 80 -9.87 2.42 -11.16
CA TRP A 80 -10.45 3.59 -11.81
C TRP A 80 -9.63 4.02 -13.03
N CYS A 81 -8.30 4.09 -12.92
CA CYS A 81 -7.43 4.44 -14.04
C CYS A 81 -7.51 3.42 -15.18
N ARG A 82 -7.61 2.12 -14.85
CA ARG A 82 -7.78 1.05 -15.85
C ARG A 82 -9.11 1.16 -16.60
N GLU A 83 -10.18 1.47 -15.90
CA GLU A 83 -11.53 1.64 -16.48
C GLU A 83 -11.64 2.91 -17.32
N ASN A 84 -10.87 3.95 -16.98
CA ASN A 84 -10.95 5.28 -17.58
C ASN A 84 -9.73 5.62 -18.46
N GLY A 85 -8.93 4.64 -18.88
CA GLY A 85 -7.66 4.85 -19.59
C GLY A 85 -7.75 5.79 -20.79
N ALA A 86 -8.79 5.65 -21.62
CA ALA A 86 -9.03 6.52 -22.77
C ALA A 86 -9.33 7.99 -22.42
N LEU A 87 -9.79 8.26 -21.19
CA LEU A 87 -10.06 9.61 -20.70
C LEU A 87 -8.84 10.25 -20.05
N LEU A 88 -7.86 9.46 -19.59
CA LEU A 88 -6.71 9.98 -18.83
C LEU A 88 -5.92 11.05 -19.57
N GLY A 89 -5.67 10.87 -20.88
CA GLY A 89 -4.97 11.89 -21.67
C GLY A 89 -5.73 13.22 -21.80
N ARG A 90 -7.06 13.22 -21.58
CA ARG A 90 -7.87 14.45 -21.54
C ARG A 90 -7.88 15.08 -20.15
N LEU A 91 -7.78 14.27 -19.10
CA LEU A 91 -7.81 14.71 -17.71
C LEU A 91 -6.43 15.16 -17.21
N LEU A 92 -5.36 14.67 -17.82
CA LEU A 92 -3.97 14.95 -17.48
C LEU A 92 -3.26 15.58 -18.69
N PRO A 93 -3.55 16.85 -19.01
CA PRO A 93 -3.01 17.50 -20.18
C PRO A 93 -1.49 17.68 -20.04
N GLY A 94 -0.75 17.43 -21.14
CA GLY A 94 0.68 17.73 -21.20
C GLY A 94 1.61 16.51 -21.19
N ALA A 95 1.09 15.29 -21.09
CA ALA A 95 1.89 14.07 -21.26
C ALA A 95 1.26 13.08 -22.24
N SER A 96 2.14 12.38 -22.97
CA SER A 96 1.77 11.17 -23.69
C SER A 96 1.64 10.06 -22.64
N ILE A 97 0.43 9.50 -22.51
CA ILE A 97 0.12 8.41 -21.61
C ILE A 97 -0.37 7.26 -22.49
N ASP A 98 0.24 6.08 -22.36
CA ASP A 98 -0.27 4.87 -23.01
C ASP A 98 -1.55 4.42 -22.29
N PRO A 99 -2.75 4.52 -22.92
CA PRO A 99 -4.01 4.17 -22.27
C PRO A 99 -4.18 2.66 -22.07
N ALA A 100 -3.38 1.82 -22.74
CA ALA A 100 -3.44 0.37 -22.61
C ALA A 100 -2.50 -0.16 -21.51
N ALA A 101 -1.47 0.60 -21.15
CA ALA A 101 -0.52 0.21 -20.13
C ALA A 101 -1.15 0.23 -18.72
N PRO A 102 -0.91 -0.80 -17.88
CA PRO A 102 -1.34 -0.75 -16.48
C PRO A 102 -0.61 0.38 -15.72
N PRO A 103 -1.33 1.16 -14.89
CA PRO A 103 -0.70 2.10 -13.98
C PRO A 103 0.25 1.41 -13.02
N ARG A 104 1.34 2.08 -12.65
CA ARG A 104 2.25 1.63 -11.60
C ARG A 104 1.87 2.28 -10.29
N LEU A 105 1.93 1.52 -9.21
CA LEU A 105 1.59 2.00 -7.87
C LEU A 105 2.85 2.17 -7.04
N PHE A 106 2.99 3.34 -6.41
CA PHE A 106 3.97 3.62 -5.37
C PHE A 106 3.24 4.02 -4.09
N LEU A 107 3.56 3.34 -2.99
CA LEU A 107 3.17 3.77 -1.66
C LEU A 107 4.38 4.32 -0.94
N LEU A 108 4.24 5.53 -0.41
CA LEU A 108 5.30 6.25 0.27
C LEU A 108 4.86 6.53 1.71
N ALA A 109 5.69 6.11 2.67
CA ALA A 109 5.41 6.32 4.08
C ALA A 109 6.72 6.48 4.87
N PRO A 110 6.72 7.09 6.07
CA PRO A 110 7.91 7.13 6.91
C PRO A 110 8.42 5.75 7.31
N ARG A 111 7.49 4.81 7.50
CA ARG A 111 7.76 3.41 7.80
C ARG A 111 6.51 2.56 7.54
N PHE A 112 6.69 1.36 7.01
CA PHE A 112 5.60 0.40 6.87
C PHE A 112 5.51 -0.56 8.05
N SER A 113 4.29 -1.01 8.35
CA SER A 113 4.05 -2.11 9.28
C SER A 113 4.32 -3.47 8.61
N ASP A 114 4.71 -4.48 9.40
CA ASP A 114 4.87 -5.85 8.89
C ASP A 114 3.58 -6.40 8.30
N SER A 115 2.42 -6.03 8.87
CA SER A 115 1.12 -6.44 8.35
C SER A 115 0.90 -5.89 6.95
N LEU A 116 1.10 -4.58 6.73
CA LEU A 116 0.94 -3.95 5.42
C LEU A 116 1.92 -4.53 4.40
N ARG A 117 3.20 -4.69 4.77
CA ARG A 117 4.21 -5.34 3.90
C ARG A 117 3.77 -6.74 3.47
N ARG A 118 3.34 -7.58 4.42
CA ARG A 118 2.88 -8.94 4.13
C ARG A 118 1.65 -8.92 3.22
N THR A 119 0.65 -8.11 3.54
CA THR A 119 -0.56 -7.99 2.71
C THR A 119 -0.24 -7.53 1.29
N ALA A 120 0.62 -6.52 1.12
CA ALA A 120 1.02 -6.02 -0.18
C ALA A 120 1.68 -7.11 -1.04
N ARG A 121 2.50 -7.99 -0.46
CA ARG A 121 3.16 -9.11 -1.17
C ARG A 121 2.15 -10.10 -1.78
N TYR A 122 1.01 -10.32 -1.13
CA TYR A 122 -0.04 -11.21 -1.65
C TYR A 122 -0.86 -10.62 -2.79
N LEU A 123 -0.68 -9.34 -3.15
CA LEU A 123 -1.36 -8.71 -4.29
C LEU A 123 -0.75 -9.08 -5.65
N GLY A 124 0.39 -9.78 -5.68
CA GLY A 124 1.02 -10.26 -6.90
C GLY A 124 1.33 -9.12 -7.88
N PRO A 125 0.88 -9.18 -9.15
CA PRO A 125 1.11 -8.11 -10.13
C PRO A 125 0.54 -6.74 -9.78
N LEU A 126 -0.42 -6.68 -8.83
CA LEU A 126 -1.00 -5.44 -8.34
C LEU A 126 -0.27 -4.89 -7.10
N SER A 127 0.79 -5.57 -6.64
CA SER A 127 1.56 -5.13 -5.49
C SER A 127 2.21 -3.77 -5.75
N PRO A 128 1.94 -2.76 -4.90
CA PRO A 128 2.60 -1.48 -5.03
C PRO A 128 4.07 -1.57 -4.65
N VAL A 129 4.89 -0.73 -5.28
CA VAL A 129 6.25 -0.47 -4.80
C VAL A 129 6.15 0.29 -3.48
N LEU A 130 6.62 -0.32 -2.40
CA LEU A 130 6.66 0.30 -1.08
C LEU A 130 7.98 1.05 -0.92
N VAL A 131 7.92 2.34 -0.57
CA VAL A 131 9.10 3.19 -0.40
C VAL A 131 9.04 3.91 0.95
N GLU A 132 10.00 3.61 1.83
CA GLU A 132 10.15 4.32 3.08
C GLU A 132 10.83 5.68 2.84
N CYS A 133 10.26 6.73 3.43
CA CYS A 133 10.64 8.12 3.18
C CYS A 133 11.20 8.75 4.46
N ARG A 134 12.46 9.16 4.44
CA ARG A 134 13.07 9.90 5.55
C ARG A 134 13.28 11.35 5.14
N CYS A 135 12.56 12.27 5.76
CA CYS A 135 12.78 13.69 5.56
C CYS A 135 13.93 14.17 6.45
N LEU A 136 14.81 15.00 5.89
CA LEU A 136 15.99 15.51 6.55
C LEU A 136 16.20 16.97 6.18
N GLU A 137 16.96 17.68 7.01
CA GLU A 137 17.49 18.99 6.68
C GLU A 137 19.02 18.89 6.62
N VAL A 138 19.61 19.33 5.51
CA VAL A 138 21.04 19.34 5.25
C VAL A 138 21.47 20.80 5.07
N ASN A 139 22.32 21.32 5.97
CA ASN A 139 22.78 22.70 5.93
C ASN A 139 21.65 23.76 5.79
N GLY A 140 20.46 23.49 6.32
CA GLY A 140 19.29 24.38 6.22
C GLY A 140 18.34 24.10 5.04
N GLU A 141 18.71 23.20 4.13
CA GLU A 141 17.86 22.79 3.00
C GLU A 141 17.11 21.51 3.32
N ARG A 142 15.81 21.47 3.00
CA ARG A 142 14.97 20.27 3.20
C ARG A 142 15.24 19.26 2.07
N GLY A 143 15.40 17.99 2.43
CA GLY A 143 15.57 16.88 1.51
C GLY A 143 14.82 15.63 1.97
N ILE A 144 14.72 14.66 1.09
CA ILE A 144 14.08 13.37 1.34
C ILE A 144 14.95 12.24 0.81
N CYS A 145 15.12 11.20 1.62
CA CYS A 145 15.72 9.93 1.21
C CYS A 145 14.63 8.89 0.97
N PHE A 146 14.75 8.16 -0.14
CA PHE A 146 13.85 7.08 -0.52
C PHE A 146 14.56 5.73 -0.31
N GLU A 147 13.94 4.87 0.49
CA GLU A 147 14.41 3.52 0.79
C GLU A 147 13.35 2.53 0.28
N PRO A 148 13.52 1.93 -0.91
CA PRO A 148 12.63 0.87 -1.37
C PRO A 148 12.60 -0.26 -0.34
N VAL A 149 11.40 -0.68 0.04
CA VAL A 149 11.24 -1.86 0.90
C VAL A 149 11.44 -3.08 0.01
N GLU A 150 12.53 -3.81 0.24
CA GLU A 150 12.74 -5.07 -0.44
C GLU A 150 11.57 -6.01 -0.18
N GLY A 151 11.01 -6.55 -1.26
CA GLY A 151 10.18 -7.73 -1.15
C GLY A 151 11.10 -8.87 -0.78
N ASP A 152 10.96 -9.43 0.43
CA ASP A 152 11.46 -10.78 0.67
C ASP A 152 10.68 -11.66 -0.32
N VAL A 153 11.25 -11.88 -1.50
CA VAL A 153 10.78 -12.90 -2.44
C VAL A 153 11.27 -14.24 -1.90
N GLU A 154 10.97 -14.53 -0.64
CA GLU A 154 10.67 -15.90 -0.31
C GLU A 154 9.28 -16.09 -0.89
N ALA A 155 9.25 -16.47 -2.16
CA ALA A 155 8.10 -17.12 -2.74
C ALA A 155 7.75 -18.22 -1.75
N ALA A 156 6.77 -17.95 -0.88
CA ALA A 156 6.03 -19.00 -0.24
C ALA A 156 5.50 -19.79 -1.43
N ALA A 157 6.20 -20.87 -1.77
CA ALA A 157 5.71 -21.86 -2.69
C ALA A 157 4.26 -22.08 -2.28
N PRO A 158 3.30 -22.05 -3.23
CA PRO A 158 1.94 -22.44 -2.91
C PRO A 158 2.04 -23.71 -2.06
N PRO A 159 1.43 -23.77 -0.87
CA PRO A 159 1.49 -25.00 -0.08
C PRO A 159 1.12 -26.12 -1.04
N GLU A 160 2.02 -27.09 -1.22
CA GLU A 160 1.75 -28.21 -2.11
C GLU A 160 0.35 -28.73 -1.76
N PRO A 161 -0.54 -28.92 -2.74
CA PRO A 161 -1.89 -29.37 -2.45
C PRO A 161 -1.75 -30.67 -1.67
N ILE A 162 -2.13 -30.62 -0.39
CA ILE A 162 -2.15 -31.79 0.48
C ILE A 162 -3.02 -32.80 -0.27
N PRO A 163 -2.48 -33.97 -0.66
CA PRO A 163 -3.28 -35.00 -1.31
C PRO A 163 -4.55 -35.20 -0.48
N PRO A 164 -5.74 -35.31 -1.09
CA PRO A 164 -6.96 -35.50 -0.33
C PRO A 164 -6.78 -36.75 0.53
N GLU A 165 -6.66 -36.54 1.84
CA GLU A 165 -6.70 -37.62 2.81
C GLU A 165 -8.06 -38.30 2.60
N PRO A 166 -8.10 -39.63 2.43
CA PRO A 166 -9.37 -40.32 2.23
C PRO A 166 -10.28 -39.96 3.40
N ALA A 167 -11.44 -39.40 3.08
CA ALA A 167 -12.39 -38.90 4.07
C ALA A 167 -12.74 -40.00 5.08
N GLU A 168 -12.16 -39.92 6.28
CA GLU A 168 -12.74 -40.60 7.43
C GLU A 168 -14.10 -39.95 7.70
N ALA A 169 -15.15 -40.76 7.66
CA ALA A 169 -16.50 -40.34 7.95
C ALA A 169 -16.54 -39.57 9.28
N PRO A 170 -17.33 -38.48 9.39
CA PRO A 170 -17.39 -37.69 10.62
C PRO A 170 -17.84 -38.58 11.77
N GLY A 171 -16.91 -38.91 12.67
CA GLY A 171 -17.21 -39.63 13.89
C GLY A 171 -18.14 -38.82 14.79
N ASP A 172 -19.08 -39.49 15.44
CA ASP A 172 -20.11 -38.93 16.34
C ASP A 172 -19.59 -37.94 17.41
N GLY A 173 -18.29 -37.96 17.70
CA GLY A 173 -17.65 -37.08 18.67
C GLY A 173 -17.75 -35.58 18.37
N ALA A 174 -17.89 -35.16 17.12
CA ALA A 174 -18.05 -33.73 16.80
C ALA A 174 -19.40 -33.18 17.26
N ARG A 175 -20.49 -33.96 17.10
CA ARG A 175 -21.83 -33.58 17.59
C ARG A 175 -21.88 -33.58 19.11
N ASP A 176 -21.22 -34.53 19.75
CA ASP A 176 -21.19 -34.62 21.21
C ASP A 176 -20.38 -33.50 21.85
N ARG A 177 -19.30 -33.05 21.21
CA ARG A 177 -18.52 -31.88 21.65
C ARG A 177 -19.33 -30.59 21.54
N VAL A 178 -20.09 -30.42 20.46
CA VAL A 178 -20.99 -29.25 20.31
C VAL A 178 -22.08 -29.26 21.39
N LYS A 179 -22.69 -30.42 21.66
CA LYS A 179 -23.67 -30.54 22.75
C LYS A 179 -23.06 -30.23 24.12
N GLN A 180 -21.86 -30.73 24.40
CA GLN A 180 -21.16 -30.44 25.67
C GLN A 180 -20.84 -28.95 25.82
N LEU A 181 -20.44 -28.26 24.74
CA LEU A 181 -20.15 -26.83 24.74
C LEU A 181 -21.42 -26.00 24.99
N VAL A 182 -22.53 -26.34 24.35
CA VAL A 182 -23.82 -25.69 24.57
C VAL A 182 -24.27 -25.86 26.02
N SER A 183 -24.21 -27.09 26.56
CA SER A 183 -24.56 -27.35 27.97
C SER A 183 -23.62 -26.65 28.97
N HIS A 184 -22.36 -26.44 28.61
CA HIS A 184 -21.41 -25.72 29.46
C HIS A 184 -21.70 -24.22 29.49
N LEU A 185 -22.07 -23.63 28.35
CA LEU A 185 -22.42 -22.21 28.23
C LEU A 185 -23.73 -21.87 28.96
N GLU A 186 -24.74 -22.76 28.90
CA GLU A 186 -26.00 -22.59 29.63
C GLU A 186 -25.80 -22.61 31.15
N ARG A 187 -24.87 -23.43 31.66
CA ARG A 187 -24.50 -23.45 33.08
C ARG A 187 -23.78 -22.18 33.53
N LEU A 188 -23.02 -21.55 32.64
CA LEU A 188 -22.34 -20.28 32.91
C LEU A 188 -23.32 -19.10 32.88
N SER A 189 -24.37 -19.18 32.04
CA SER A 189 -25.41 -18.15 31.95
C SER A 189 -26.29 -18.02 33.20
N PHE A 190 -26.25 -18.98 34.13
CA PHE A 190 -27.09 -18.98 35.35
C PHE A 190 -26.41 -18.46 36.62
N ARG A 191 -25.16 -17.95 36.57
CA ARG A 191 -24.48 -17.33 37.73
C ARG A 191 -24.30 -15.81 37.62
N GLY A 192 -25.02 -15.15 36.71
CA GLY A 192 -24.87 -13.73 36.41
C GLY A 192 -26.10 -12.86 36.65
N THR A 193 -26.95 -13.16 37.64
CA THR A 193 -28.02 -12.24 38.06
C THR A 193 -28.23 -12.37 39.57
N PHE A 194 -27.56 -11.51 40.36
CA PHE A 194 -28.01 -10.97 41.65
C PHE A 194 -26.93 -9.99 42.15
N ARG A 195 -27.11 -8.69 41.97
CA ARG A 195 -27.72 -7.77 42.95
C ARG A 195 -27.71 -6.35 42.41
#